data_AF-H8MV14-F1
#
_entry.id   AF-H8MV14-F1
#
_cell.length_a   1.000
_cell.length_b   1.000
_cell.length_c   1.000
_cell.angle_alpha   90.00
_cell.angle_beta   90.00
_cell.angle_gamma   90.00
#
_symmetry.space_group_name_H-M   'P 1'
#
loop_
_entity.id
_entity.type
_entity.pdbx_description
1 polymer ?
#
loop_
_entity_poly.entity_id
_entity_poly.type
_entity_poly.pdbx_seq_one_letter_code
_entity_poly.pdbx_strand_id
1 'polypeptide(L)'
;MTRFSPILRLPAGARWGLMTSFSECSCRTTKSDGAKPQTFEPASEVCLESQQMSEERSWRGNWPARLYRRVRELGYDSLTAFAEARPTASLVALAEELGRDDVAGVQVFKGLVEEAARTHRVTRLVRSPFVREFAKGLPNGWPAVLDDDARMDVAVALGQWSAYTPETHEAHVRRAGDALLAHPPPPGWRPLSPDDELLRTLLPDEEA
;
A
#
# COMPACT_ATOMS: atom_id res chain seq x y z
N MET A 1 -2.04 -30.28 32.64
CA MET A 1 -2.91 -29.18 33.11
C MET A 1 -2.22 -27.86 32.78
N THR A 2 -2.92 -27.11 31.93
CA THR A 2 -2.62 -25.87 31.21
C THR A 2 -1.90 -24.80 32.03
N ARG A 3 -0.75 -24.31 31.55
CA ARG A 3 -0.21 -23.00 31.94
C ARG A 3 -0.48 -22.01 30.80
N PHE A 4 -1.31 -21.03 31.11
CA PHE A 4 -1.61 -19.86 30.28
C PHE A 4 -0.33 -19.03 30.09
N SER A 5 0.06 -18.79 28.84
CA SER A 5 1.00 -17.72 28.49
C SER A 5 0.25 -16.39 28.39
N PRO A 6 0.82 -15.28 28.88
CA PRO A 6 0.17 -13.98 28.82
C PRO A 6 0.24 -13.42 27.40
N ILE A 7 -0.92 -12.93 26.96
CA ILE A 7 -1.15 -12.15 25.74
C ILE A 7 -0.16 -10.97 25.71
N LEU A 8 0.65 -10.90 24.65
CA LEU A 8 1.37 -9.70 24.24
C LEU A 8 0.35 -8.57 24.02
N ARG A 9 0.16 -7.74 25.05
CA ARG A 9 -0.50 -6.44 24.94
C ARG A 9 0.43 -5.54 24.12
N LEU A 10 0.11 -5.36 22.84
CA LEU A 10 0.62 -4.23 22.06
C LEU A 10 0.20 -2.93 22.78
N PRO A 11 1.10 -1.95 22.93
CA PRO A 11 0.77 -0.71 23.61
C PRO A 11 -0.32 0.05 22.84
N ALA A 12 -1.42 0.35 23.54
CA ALA A 12 -2.40 1.32 23.10
C ALA A 12 -1.73 2.70 23.06
N GLY A 13 -1.29 3.11 21.87
CA GLY A 13 -0.56 4.38 21.71
C GLY A 13 0.23 4.55 20.42
N ALA A 14 0.12 3.65 19.44
CA ALA A 14 0.64 3.90 18.09
C ALA A 14 -0.15 5.07 17.47
N ARG A 15 0.40 6.26 17.64
CA ARG A 15 -0.13 7.53 17.14
C ARG A 15 0.33 7.65 15.70
N TRP A 16 -0.30 6.86 14.81
CA TRP A 16 -0.10 6.94 13.37
C TRP A 16 -0.37 8.39 12.94
N GLY A 17 0.68 9.10 12.55
CA GLY A 17 0.57 10.47 12.06
C GLY A 17 -0.38 10.50 10.87
N LEU A 18 -1.52 11.20 11.05
CA LEU A 18 -2.45 11.71 10.05
C LEU A 18 -2.25 11.18 8.61
N MET A 19 -2.61 9.92 8.38
CA MET A 19 -3.01 9.44 7.05
C MET A 19 -4.45 9.90 6.78
N THR A 20 -4.65 11.20 6.62
CA THR A 20 -5.92 11.79 6.17
C THR A 20 -5.66 12.62 4.92
N SER A 21 -5.43 11.94 3.80
CA SER A 21 -5.85 12.32 2.45
C SER A 21 -5.08 11.48 1.44
N PHE A 22 -5.67 10.38 0.98
CA PHE A 22 -5.30 9.76 -0.29
C PHE A 22 -6.25 10.32 -1.34
N SER A 23 -5.90 11.48 -1.90
CA SER A 23 -6.64 12.07 -3.03
C SER A 23 -5.80 11.91 -4.29
N GLU A 24 -6.06 10.83 -5.05
CA GLU A 24 -5.68 10.75 -6.45
C GLU A 24 -6.84 11.30 -7.29
N CYS A 25 -6.85 12.61 -7.51
CA CYS A 25 -7.68 13.23 -8.54
C CYS A 25 -6.76 13.69 -9.68
N SER A 26 -6.59 12.84 -10.68
CA SER A 26 -5.88 13.20 -11.93
C SER A 26 -6.78 14.07 -12.80
N CYS A 27 -6.79 15.39 -12.55
CA CYS A 27 -7.38 16.34 -13.48
C CYS A 27 -6.40 16.62 -14.62
N ARG A 28 -6.49 15.84 -15.70
CA ARG A 28 -5.82 16.11 -16.97
C ARG A 28 -6.46 17.36 -17.59
N THR A 29 -5.84 18.53 -17.45
CA THR A 29 -6.26 19.75 -18.15
C THR A 29 -5.76 19.72 -19.60
N THR A 30 -6.63 19.31 -20.52
CA THR A 30 -6.40 19.59 -21.95
C THR A 30 -6.62 21.08 -22.20
N LYS A 31 -5.55 21.74 -22.65
CA LYS A 31 -5.54 23.12 -23.14
C LYS A 31 -6.53 23.23 -24.32
N SER A 32 -7.54 24.09 -24.20
CA SER A 32 -8.35 24.50 -25.36
C SER A 32 -8.33 26.02 -25.47
N ASP A 33 -7.98 26.49 -26.66
CA ASP A 33 -7.90 27.89 -27.04
C ASP A 33 -9.31 28.50 -27.13
N GLY A 34 -9.44 29.69 -26.53
CA GLY A 34 -10.38 30.75 -26.89
C GLY A 34 -11.87 30.44 -27.09
N ALA A 35 -12.71 30.74 -26.10
CA ALA A 35 -13.95 31.54 -26.25
C ALA A 35 -14.79 31.57 -24.96
N LYS A 36 -15.13 32.79 -24.50
CA LYS A 36 -16.15 33.25 -23.52
C LYS A 36 -16.32 32.53 -22.16
N PRO A 37 -16.57 33.28 -21.06
CA PRO A 37 -16.79 32.71 -19.74
C PRO A 37 -18.17 32.04 -19.68
N GLN A 38 -18.20 30.71 -19.74
CA GLN A 38 -19.35 29.94 -19.29
C GLN A 38 -19.20 29.68 -17.80
N THR A 39 -20.32 29.83 -17.09
CA THR A 39 -20.52 29.56 -15.67
C THR A 39 -19.94 28.19 -15.30
N PHE A 40 -19.00 28.17 -14.36
CA PHE A 40 -18.36 26.97 -13.84
C PHE A 40 -19.35 26.31 -12.86
N GLU A 41 -20.07 25.28 -13.29
CA GLU A 41 -20.79 24.40 -12.35
C GLU A 41 -19.77 23.61 -11.49
N PRO A 42 -20.05 23.40 -10.19
CA PRO A 42 -19.06 22.89 -9.24
C PRO A 42 -19.00 21.36 -9.29
N ALA A 43 -18.37 20.80 -10.31
CA ALA A 43 -18.06 19.36 -10.34
C ALA A 43 -17.19 18.91 -9.15
N SER A 44 -16.52 19.85 -8.46
CA SER A 44 -15.71 19.58 -7.27
C SER A 44 -16.52 19.22 -6.03
N GLU A 45 -17.72 19.77 -5.86
CA GLU A 45 -18.51 19.61 -4.62
C GLU A 45 -19.19 18.23 -4.57
N VAL A 46 -19.74 17.78 -5.70
CA VAL A 46 -20.35 16.44 -5.85
C VAL A 46 -19.32 15.32 -5.67
N CYS A 47 -18.08 15.51 -6.13
CA CYS A 47 -17.00 14.54 -5.94
C CYS A 47 -16.54 14.45 -4.48
N LEU A 48 -16.43 15.59 -3.79
CA LEU A 48 -16.05 15.65 -2.38
C LEU A 48 -17.10 15.00 -1.46
N GLU A 49 -18.38 15.26 -1.71
CA GLU A 49 -19.48 14.62 -0.97
C GLU A 49 -19.52 13.11 -1.21
N SER A 50 -19.32 12.67 -2.46
CA SER A 50 -19.27 11.23 -2.78
C SER A 50 -18.11 10.51 -2.08
N GLN A 51 -16.95 11.16 -1.98
CA GLN A 51 -15.78 10.62 -1.26
C GLN A 51 -16.05 10.51 0.25
N GLN A 52 -16.56 11.57 0.90
CA GLN A 52 -16.90 11.53 2.33
C GLN A 52 -17.95 10.46 2.66
N MET A 53 -18.95 10.30 1.80
CA MET A 53 -19.98 9.28 1.99
C MET A 53 -19.42 7.85 1.87
N SER A 54 -18.43 7.63 0.99
CA SER A 54 -17.74 6.33 0.86
C SER A 54 -16.82 6.03 2.06
N GLU A 55 -16.13 7.05 2.57
CA GLU A 55 -15.26 6.93 3.75
C GLU A 55 -16.09 6.61 5.00
N GLU A 56 -17.17 7.36 5.24
CA GLU A 56 -18.08 7.07 6.36
C GLU A 56 -18.63 5.65 6.31
N ARG A 57 -19.04 5.19 5.12
CA ARG A 57 -19.61 3.85 4.96
C ARG A 57 -18.58 2.75 5.25
N SER A 58 -17.35 2.94 4.79
CA SER A 58 -16.25 1.99 4.98
C SER A 58 -16.01 1.70 6.47
N TRP A 59 -16.10 2.72 7.33
CA TRP A 59 -15.84 2.58 8.77
C TRP A 59 -17.06 2.22 9.63
N ARG A 60 -18.27 2.22 9.08
CA ARG A 60 -19.49 1.89 9.85
C ARG A 60 -19.46 0.45 10.36
N GLY A 61 -19.90 0.23 11.60
CA GLY A 61 -20.08 -1.11 12.18
C GLY A 61 -18.79 -1.94 12.30
N ASN A 62 -18.93 -3.27 12.37
CA ASN A 62 -17.79 -4.19 12.45
C ASN A 62 -17.16 -4.40 11.06
N TRP A 63 -16.41 -3.40 10.58
CA TRP A 63 -15.74 -3.44 9.28
C TRP A 63 -14.71 -4.58 9.16
N PRO A 64 -13.94 -4.98 10.21
CA PRO A 64 -13.02 -6.11 10.07
C PRO A 64 -13.76 -7.41 9.73
N ALA A 65 -14.87 -7.68 10.41
CA ALA A 65 -15.69 -8.87 10.12
C ALA A 65 -16.24 -8.85 8.68
N ARG A 66 -16.61 -7.68 8.16
CA ARG A 66 -17.04 -7.55 6.75
C ARG A 66 -15.90 -7.82 5.79
N LEU A 67 -14.72 -7.21 6.02
CA LEU A 67 -13.53 -7.41 5.19
C LEU A 67 -13.20 -8.90 5.06
N TYR A 68 -13.07 -9.62 6.19
CA TYR A 68 -12.76 -11.06 6.17
C TYR A 68 -13.88 -11.90 5.57
N ARG A 69 -15.15 -11.49 5.70
CA ARG A 69 -16.26 -12.17 5.02
C ARG A 69 -16.13 -12.04 3.49
N ARG A 70 -15.82 -10.84 2.97
CA ARG A 70 -15.63 -10.62 1.52
C ARG A 70 -14.48 -11.45 0.96
N VAL A 71 -13.35 -11.50 1.67
CA VAL A 71 -12.20 -12.34 1.32
C VAL A 71 -12.62 -13.82 1.16
N ARG A 72 -13.43 -14.34 2.10
CA ARG A 72 -13.95 -15.71 2.04
C ARG A 72 -14.98 -15.92 0.95
N GLU A 73 -15.85 -14.94 0.69
CA GLU A 73 -16.79 -14.96 -0.44
C GLU A 73 -16.06 -15.06 -1.79
N LEU A 74 -14.85 -14.50 -1.88
CA LEU A 74 -13.96 -14.62 -3.04
C LEU A 74 -13.11 -15.90 -3.06
N GLY A 75 -13.30 -16.81 -2.08
CA GLY A 75 -12.64 -18.11 -2.04
C GLY A 75 -11.24 -18.13 -1.44
N TYR A 76 -10.85 -17.08 -0.70
CA TYR A 76 -9.55 -17.02 -0.02
C TYR A 76 -9.67 -17.27 1.48
N ASP A 77 -8.70 -18.01 2.04
CA ASP A 77 -8.68 -18.35 3.46
C ASP A 77 -8.18 -17.20 4.37
N SER A 78 -7.44 -16.26 3.80
CA SER A 78 -6.86 -15.11 4.49
C SER A 78 -6.78 -13.88 3.59
N LEU A 79 -6.73 -12.70 4.19
CA LEU A 79 -6.55 -11.45 3.44
C LEU A 79 -5.18 -11.41 2.75
N THR A 80 -4.17 -11.99 3.41
CA THR A 80 -2.83 -12.18 2.85
C THR A 80 -2.88 -13.02 1.58
N ALA A 81 -3.57 -14.17 1.57
CA ALA A 81 -3.69 -15.01 0.37
C ALA A 81 -4.41 -14.29 -0.78
N PHE A 82 -5.46 -13.52 -0.46
CA PHE A 82 -6.15 -12.68 -1.44
C PHE A 82 -5.22 -11.64 -2.07
N ALA A 83 -4.43 -10.95 -1.25
CA ALA A 83 -3.49 -9.92 -1.70
C ALA A 83 -2.30 -10.51 -2.48
N GLU A 84 -1.83 -11.70 -2.11
CA GLU A 84 -0.73 -12.42 -2.75
C GLU A 84 -1.08 -12.95 -4.13
N ALA A 85 -2.34 -13.30 -4.38
CA ALA A 85 -2.80 -13.63 -5.71
C ALA A 85 -2.72 -12.44 -6.70
N ARG A 86 -2.51 -11.22 -6.19
CA ARG A 86 -2.43 -9.96 -6.95
C ARG A 86 -1.26 -9.11 -6.45
N PRO A 87 -0.01 -9.57 -6.57
CA PRO A 87 1.13 -8.96 -5.86
C PRO A 87 1.42 -7.52 -6.30
N THR A 88 1.07 -7.15 -7.54
CA THR A 88 1.31 -5.81 -8.12
C THR A 88 0.09 -4.90 -8.11
N ALA A 89 -1.09 -5.36 -7.66
CA ALA A 89 -2.28 -4.51 -7.59
C ALA A 89 -2.09 -3.41 -6.54
N SER A 90 -2.68 -2.22 -6.69
CA SER A 90 -2.65 -1.23 -5.61
C SER A 90 -3.57 -1.63 -4.45
N LEU A 91 -3.36 -1.08 -3.25
CA LEU A 91 -4.28 -1.29 -2.13
C LEU A 91 -5.70 -0.81 -2.45
N VAL A 92 -5.83 0.24 -3.27
CA VAL A 92 -7.12 0.74 -3.75
C VAL A 92 -7.79 -0.29 -4.67
N ALA A 93 -7.05 -0.86 -5.63
CA ALA A 93 -7.58 -1.90 -6.51
C ALA A 93 -8.04 -3.14 -5.73
N LEU A 94 -7.28 -3.56 -4.70
CA LEU A 94 -7.69 -4.64 -3.81
C LEU A 94 -8.98 -4.31 -3.07
N ALA A 95 -9.11 -3.08 -2.58
CA ALA A 95 -10.31 -2.62 -1.88
C ALA A 95 -11.53 -2.56 -2.80
N GLU A 96 -11.38 -2.08 -4.04
CA GLU A 96 -12.44 -2.06 -5.05
C GLU A 96 -12.97 -3.46 -5.36
N GLU A 97 -12.09 -4.46 -5.44
CA GLU A 97 -12.47 -5.85 -5.68
C GLU A 97 -13.19 -6.47 -4.47
N LEU A 98 -12.78 -6.12 -3.25
CA LEU A 98 -13.44 -6.58 -2.03
C LEU A 98 -14.80 -5.91 -1.79
N GLY A 99 -14.98 -4.71 -2.32
CA GLY A 99 -16.23 -3.97 -2.24
C GLY A 99 -16.01 -2.50 -2.53
N ARG A 100 -16.20 -2.11 -3.79
CA ARG A 100 -16.27 -0.70 -4.20
C ARG A 100 -17.20 0.08 -3.27
N ASP A 101 -16.70 1.18 -2.73
CA ASP A 101 -17.38 2.09 -1.78
C ASP A 101 -17.76 1.49 -0.40
N ASP A 102 -17.34 0.25 -0.10
CA ASP A 102 -17.57 -0.43 1.20
C ASP A 102 -16.26 -0.77 1.91
N VAL A 103 -15.16 -0.89 1.17
CA VAL A 103 -13.81 -1.17 1.69
C VAL A 103 -12.86 -0.09 1.22
N ALA A 104 -12.07 0.46 2.14
CA ALA A 104 -11.01 1.41 1.84
C ALA A 104 -9.63 0.72 1.79
N GLY A 105 -8.70 1.24 0.97
CA GLY A 105 -7.34 0.68 0.87
C GLY A 105 -6.59 0.64 2.21
N VAL A 106 -6.81 1.63 3.08
CA VAL A 106 -6.24 1.65 4.44
C VAL A 106 -6.77 0.51 5.32
N GLN A 107 -8.01 0.06 5.12
CA GLN A 107 -8.57 -1.08 5.85
C GLN A 107 -7.94 -2.39 5.40
N VAL A 108 -7.70 -2.55 4.09
CA VAL A 108 -6.96 -3.68 3.53
C VAL A 108 -5.56 -3.73 4.13
N PHE A 109 -4.84 -2.60 4.11
CA PHE A 109 -3.49 -2.55 4.67
C PHE A 109 -3.46 -2.86 6.17
N LYS A 110 -4.38 -2.28 6.95
CA LYS A 110 -4.50 -2.58 8.38
C LYS A 110 -4.75 -4.06 8.65
N GLY A 111 -5.65 -4.70 7.90
CA GLY A 111 -5.90 -6.13 8.00
C GLY A 111 -4.65 -6.97 7.68
N LEU A 112 -3.89 -6.59 6.66
CA LEU A 112 -2.63 -7.27 6.30
C LEU A 112 -1.58 -7.16 7.42
N VAL A 113 -1.44 -5.98 8.02
CA VAL A 113 -0.54 -5.77 9.18
C VAL A 113 -0.96 -6.63 10.36
N GLU A 114 -2.26 -6.69 10.67
CA GLU A 114 -2.80 -7.51 11.76
C GLU A 114 -2.55 -9.02 11.53
N GLU A 115 -2.79 -9.52 10.31
CA GLU A 115 -2.48 -10.91 9.97
C GLU A 115 -0.98 -11.20 10.06
N ALA A 116 -0.15 -10.35 9.47
CA ALA A 116 1.30 -10.52 9.46
C ALA A 116 1.89 -10.46 10.87
N ALA A 117 1.39 -9.58 11.74
CA ALA A 117 1.79 -9.52 13.14
C ALA A 117 1.43 -10.81 13.87
N ARG A 118 0.21 -11.33 13.67
CA ARG A 118 -0.26 -12.58 14.29
C ARG A 118 0.54 -13.81 13.81
N THR A 119 1.03 -13.80 12.58
CA THR A 119 1.80 -14.92 12.01
C THR A 119 3.31 -14.71 12.09
N HIS A 120 3.80 -13.63 12.69
CA HIS A 120 5.24 -13.27 12.73
C HIS A 120 5.86 -13.15 11.33
N ARG A 121 5.16 -12.50 10.39
CA ARG A 121 5.58 -12.30 8.99
C ARG A 121 5.62 -10.82 8.60
N VAL A 122 5.82 -9.92 9.56
CA VAL A 122 5.81 -8.46 9.32
C VAL A 122 6.89 -8.06 8.32
N THR A 123 8.12 -8.57 8.43
CA THR A 123 9.19 -8.24 7.48
C THR A 123 8.84 -8.62 6.04
N ARG A 124 8.20 -9.77 5.86
CA ARG A 124 7.69 -10.17 4.54
C ARG A 124 6.55 -9.27 4.06
N LEU A 125 5.65 -8.87 4.95
CA LEU A 125 4.63 -7.88 4.60
C LEU A 125 5.28 -6.58 4.15
N VAL A 126 6.34 -6.09 4.79
CA VAL A 126 7.04 -4.85 4.40
C VAL A 126 7.59 -4.90 2.97
N ARG A 127 7.96 -6.08 2.46
CA ARG A 127 8.35 -6.24 1.04
C ARG A 127 7.17 -6.09 0.08
N SER A 128 5.93 -6.29 0.53
CA SER A 128 4.75 -6.28 -0.34
C SER A 128 4.37 -4.88 -0.83
N PRO A 129 4.32 -3.81 0.00
CA PRO A 129 4.17 -2.45 -0.49
C PRO A 129 5.26 -2.04 -1.49
N PHE A 130 6.50 -2.46 -1.29
CA PHE A 130 7.57 -2.20 -2.26
C PHE A 130 7.20 -2.71 -3.65
N VAL A 131 6.77 -3.97 -3.77
CA VAL A 131 6.37 -4.57 -5.06
C VAL A 131 5.26 -3.76 -5.74
N ARG A 132 4.26 -3.32 -4.97
CA ARG A 132 3.09 -2.58 -5.48
C ARG A 132 3.48 -1.18 -5.96
N GLU A 133 4.18 -0.41 -5.13
CA GLU A 133 4.57 0.96 -5.45
C GLU A 133 5.66 0.99 -6.54
N PHE A 134 6.58 0.03 -6.51
CA PHE A 134 7.61 -0.09 -7.54
C PHE A 134 7.02 -0.48 -8.90
N ALA A 135 6.05 -1.40 -8.95
CA ALA A 135 5.36 -1.73 -10.20
C ALA A 135 4.54 -0.55 -10.77
N LYS A 136 4.02 0.32 -9.89
CA LYS A 136 3.28 1.52 -10.27
C LYS A 136 4.19 2.65 -10.76
N GLY A 137 5.21 3.00 -9.99
CA GLY A 137 6.13 4.09 -10.29
C GLY A 137 7.14 3.77 -11.39
N LEU A 138 7.54 2.50 -11.50
CA LEU A 138 8.54 2.02 -12.46
C LEU A 138 7.97 0.84 -13.27
N PRO A 139 7.00 1.08 -14.16
CA PRO A 139 6.34 0.02 -14.92
C PRO A 139 7.31 -0.76 -15.83
N ASN A 140 8.41 -0.12 -16.26
CA ASN A 140 9.46 -0.74 -17.06
C ASN A 140 10.62 -1.33 -16.22
N GLY A 141 10.48 -1.33 -14.89
CA GLY A 141 11.51 -1.76 -13.96
C GLY A 141 12.61 -0.71 -13.74
N TRP A 142 13.71 -1.14 -13.12
CA TRP A 142 14.82 -0.27 -12.77
C TRP A 142 15.43 0.40 -14.01
N PRO A 143 15.69 1.72 -13.98
CA PRO A 143 16.17 2.45 -15.14
C PRO A 143 17.59 2.05 -15.53
N ALA A 144 17.89 2.09 -16.84
CA ALA A 144 19.26 1.84 -17.33
C ALA A 144 20.22 2.98 -16.97
N VAL A 145 19.70 4.20 -16.89
CA VAL A 145 20.43 5.42 -16.52
C VAL A 145 19.58 6.18 -15.51
N LEU A 146 20.16 6.56 -14.37
CA LEU A 146 19.47 7.30 -13.32
C LEU A 146 19.61 8.81 -13.55
N ASP A 147 18.99 9.30 -14.64
CA ASP A 147 18.83 10.72 -14.93
C ASP A 147 17.85 11.39 -13.94
N ASP A 148 17.59 12.69 -14.11
CA ASP A 148 16.80 13.44 -13.12
C ASP A 148 15.34 12.97 -13.03
N ASP A 149 14.72 12.59 -14.15
CA ASP A 149 13.35 12.06 -14.19
C ASP A 149 13.30 10.66 -13.55
N ALA A 150 14.20 9.77 -13.96
CA ALA A 150 14.29 8.42 -13.39
C ALA A 150 14.64 8.45 -11.90
N ARG A 151 15.47 9.41 -11.46
CA ARG A 151 15.79 9.61 -10.05
C ARG A 151 14.57 10.04 -9.25
N MET A 152 13.73 10.91 -9.82
CA MET A 152 12.48 11.31 -9.18
C MET A 152 11.52 10.12 -9.03
N ASP A 153 11.32 9.33 -10.08
CA ASP A 153 10.43 8.17 -10.04
C ASP A 153 10.88 7.12 -9.01
N VAL A 154 12.19 6.82 -8.96
CA VAL A 154 12.77 5.94 -7.94
C VAL A 154 12.58 6.52 -6.55
N ALA A 155 12.83 7.83 -6.35
CA ALA A 155 12.67 8.48 -5.05
C ALA A 155 11.21 8.45 -4.57
N VAL A 156 10.24 8.68 -5.46
CA VAL A 156 8.81 8.60 -5.15
C VAL A 156 8.44 7.17 -4.73
N ALA A 157 8.86 6.15 -5.49
CA ALA A 157 8.57 4.76 -5.15
C ALA A 157 9.16 4.35 -3.78
N LEU A 158 10.40 4.73 -3.48
CA LEU A 158 11.03 4.48 -2.18
C LEU A 158 10.38 5.27 -1.03
N GLY A 159 9.93 6.50 -1.31
CA GLY A 159 9.19 7.32 -0.35
C GLY A 159 7.84 6.70 0.00
N GLN A 160 7.08 6.22 -0.99
CA GLN A 160 5.81 5.53 -0.78
C GLN A 160 6.01 4.22 -0.01
N TRP A 161 7.04 3.43 -0.35
CA TRP A 161 7.38 2.23 0.41
C TRP A 161 7.64 2.54 1.89
N SER A 162 8.39 3.60 2.17
CA SER A 162 8.65 4.06 3.54
C SER A 162 7.36 4.48 4.25
N ALA A 163 6.44 5.17 3.57
CA ALA A 163 5.16 5.61 4.13
C ALA A 163 4.23 4.44 4.51
N TYR A 164 4.32 3.31 3.82
CA TYR A 164 3.58 2.08 4.14
C TYR A 164 4.35 1.15 5.09
N THR A 165 5.50 1.56 5.63
CA THR A 165 6.29 0.73 6.52
C THR A 165 5.87 0.97 7.98
N PRO A 166 5.59 -0.08 8.77
CA PRO A 166 5.38 0.08 10.22
C PRO A 166 6.62 0.69 10.89
N GLU A 167 6.42 1.53 11.92
CA GLU A 167 7.51 2.21 12.66
C GLU A 167 8.64 1.27 13.09
N THR A 168 8.30 0.03 13.46
CA THR A 168 9.27 -1.01 13.87
C THR A 168 10.27 -1.39 12.77
N HIS A 169 9.96 -1.12 11.51
CA HIS A 169 10.72 -1.51 10.33
C HIS A 169 11.28 -0.33 9.52
N GLU A 170 10.98 0.91 9.88
CA GLU A 170 11.45 2.10 9.14
C GLU A 170 12.97 2.13 8.97
N ALA A 171 13.71 1.82 10.04
CA ALA A 171 15.18 1.79 9.98
C ALA A 171 15.71 0.70 9.02
N HIS A 172 15.03 -0.44 8.92
CA HIS A 172 15.38 -1.51 7.99
C HIS A 172 15.09 -1.08 6.54
N VAL A 173 13.92 -0.51 6.29
CA VAL A 173 13.52 -0.03 4.96
C VAL A 173 14.41 1.10 4.46
N ARG A 174 14.75 2.05 5.33
CA ARG A 174 15.70 3.11 4.97
C ARG A 174 17.06 2.55 4.54
N ARG A 175 17.62 1.61 5.31
CA ARG A 175 18.89 0.95 4.95
C ARG A 175 18.79 0.17 3.64
N ALA A 176 17.67 -0.50 3.40
CA ALA A 176 17.42 -1.22 2.16
C ALA A 176 17.30 -0.26 0.95
N GLY A 177 16.64 0.88 1.12
CA GLY A 177 16.58 1.94 0.12
C GLY A 177 17.95 2.54 -0.19
N ASP A 178 18.73 2.85 0.84
CA ASP A 178 20.12 3.33 0.67
C ASP A 178 20.99 2.31 -0.08
N ALA A 179 20.83 1.02 0.23
CA ALA A 179 21.54 -0.07 -0.45
C ALA A 179 21.12 -0.20 -1.92
N LEU A 180 19.84 -0.04 -2.25
CA LEU A 180 19.37 -0.04 -3.65
C LEU A 180 19.95 1.14 -4.44
N LEU A 181 20.09 2.31 -3.83
CA LEU A 181 20.68 3.48 -4.49
C LEU A 181 22.20 3.34 -4.64
N ALA A 182 22.88 2.78 -3.65
CA ALA A 182 24.33 2.54 -3.70
C ALA A 182 24.71 1.39 -4.65
N HIS A 183 23.87 0.37 -4.74
CA HIS A 183 24.06 -0.84 -5.53
C HIS A 183 22.82 -1.10 -6.38
N PRO A 184 22.64 -0.34 -7.48
CA PRO A 184 21.45 -0.43 -8.30
C PRO A 184 21.29 -1.84 -8.90
N PRO A 185 20.07 -2.40 -8.91
CA PRO A 185 19.79 -3.64 -9.60
C PRO A 185 19.96 -3.48 -11.13
N PRO A 186 20.02 -4.60 -11.87
CA PRO A 186 20.17 -4.54 -13.32
C PRO A 186 18.99 -3.81 -13.98
N PRO A 187 19.20 -3.13 -15.12
CA PRO A 187 18.14 -2.46 -15.85
C PRO A 187 16.98 -3.41 -16.17
N GLY A 188 15.75 -2.93 -16.01
CA GLY A 188 14.54 -3.72 -16.19
C GLY A 188 14.18 -4.62 -15.00
N TRP A 189 14.99 -4.65 -13.93
CA TRP A 189 14.63 -5.38 -12.71
C TRP A 189 13.35 -4.80 -12.11
N ARG A 190 12.38 -5.67 -11.84
CA ARG A 190 11.12 -5.33 -11.19
C ARG A 190 10.66 -6.55 -10.41
N PRO A 191 10.54 -6.48 -9.08
CA PRO A 191 10.06 -7.61 -8.31
C PRO A 191 8.59 -7.85 -8.64
N LEU A 192 8.23 -9.11 -8.85
CA LEU A 192 6.84 -9.53 -9.10
C LEU A 192 6.19 -10.17 -7.87
N SER A 193 6.97 -10.36 -6.80
CA SER A 193 6.56 -11.01 -5.56
C SER A 193 7.36 -10.42 -4.39
N PRO A 194 6.78 -10.37 -3.17
CA PRO A 194 7.53 -10.01 -1.97
C PRO A 194 8.66 -11.00 -1.65
N ASP A 195 8.67 -12.17 -2.28
CA ASP A 195 9.70 -13.19 -2.12
C ASP A 195 10.83 -13.10 -3.17
N ASP A 196 10.91 -11.98 -3.92
CA ASP A 196 12.03 -11.69 -4.83
C ASP A 196 13.40 -11.82 -4.13
N GLU A 197 14.38 -12.41 -4.83
CA GLU A 197 15.68 -12.77 -4.26
C GLU A 197 16.44 -11.55 -3.72
N LEU A 198 16.39 -10.41 -4.44
CA LEU A 198 17.04 -9.18 -3.99
C LEU A 198 16.33 -8.61 -2.77
N LEU A 199 14.99 -8.61 -2.77
CA LEU A 199 14.22 -8.14 -1.62
C LEU A 199 14.45 -8.98 -0.35
N ARG A 200 14.62 -10.29 -0.49
CA ARG A 200 14.95 -11.19 0.62
C ARG A 200 16.36 -10.97 1.16
N THR A 201 17.27 -10.48 0.33
CA THR A 201 18.63 -10.12 0.74
C THR A 201 18.66 -8.78 1.46
N LEU A 202 17.91 -7.79 0.95
CA LEU A 202 17.84 -6.44 1.53
C LEU A 202 17.08 -6.38 2.86
N LEU A 203 16.00 -7.15 2.93
CA LEU A 203 15.20 -7.32 4.14
C LEU A 203 15.08 -8.82 4.36
N PRO A 204 15.96 -9.48 5.12
CA PRO A 204 15.79 -10.90 5.46
C PRO A 204 14.60 -11.11 6.38
N ASP A 205 13.99 -12.31 6.39
CA ASP A 205 12.97 -12.64 7.38
C ASP A 205 13.64 -12.63 8.76
N GLU A 206 12.97 -12.08 9.79
CA GLU A 206 13.42 -12.26 11.17
C GLU A 206 13.36 -13.77 11.47
N GLU A 207 14.48 -14.34 11.95
CA GLU A 207 14.50 -15.75 12.34
C GLU A 207 13.40 -16.00 13.39
N ALA A 208 12.55 -17.00 13.12
CA ALA A 208 11.41 -17.37 13.95
C ALA A 208 11.82 -18.00 15.29
#